data_AF-A0A4V1Y2T0-F1
#
_entry.id   AF-A0A4V1Y2T0-F1
#
_cell.length_a   1.000
_cell.length_b   1.000
_cell.length_c   1.000
_cell.angle_alpha   90.00
_cell.angle_beta   90.00
_cell.angle_gamma   90.00
#
_symmetry.space_group_name_H-M   'P 1'
#
loop_
_entity.id
_entity.type
_entity.pdbx_description
1 polymer ?
#
loop_
_entity_poly.entity_id
_entity_poly.type
_entity_poly.pdbx_seq_one_letter_code
_entity_poly.pdbx_strand_id
1 'polypeptide(L)'
;MCARKTIYQWIYADKRRRERWARCLPRGHRRRRKRLGRKVSRFALPEGARISVTHDNGTEFARHTRLRDEPGMITYFADPYASWQRASCENRNGMIRRYLPKRCTITMDMAREVQEIVDETDNRPMRVLGYRTPAEAFIDELLHLQA
;
A
#
# COMPACT_ATOMS: atom_id res chain seq x y z
N MET A 1 23.72 11.12 12.89
CA MET A 1 22.53 11.27 13.77
C MET A 1 22.44 12.72 14.19
N CYS A 2 21.40 13.46 13.79
CA CYS A 2 21.21 14.83 14.28
C CYS A 2 20.46 14.75 15.61
N ALA A 3 21.05 15.23 16.71
CA ALA A 3 20.45 15.17 18.03
C ALA A 3 19.12 15.96 18.04
N ARG A 4 18.10 15.50 18.76
CA ARG A 4 16.77 16.18 18.81
C ARG A 4 16.86 17.65 19.24
N LYS A 5 17.92 18.05 19.93
CA LYS A 5 18.23 19.44 20.32
C LYS A 5 18.48 20.38 19.13
N THR A 6 18.98 19.87 18.00
CA THR A 6 19.41 20.68 16.86
C THR A 6 18.25 21.20 16.01
N ILE A 7 17.12 20.48 15.98
CA ILE A 7 15.93 20.88 15.20
C ILE A 7 15.20 22.04 15.88
N TYR A 8 14.98 21.97 17.20
CA TYR A 8 14.34 23.04 17.96
C TYR A 8 15.17 24.34 17.92
N GLN A 9 16.50 24.23 18.06
CA GLN A 9 17.39 25.39 17.94
C GLN A 9 17.37 26.02 16.53
N TRP A 10 17.10 25.26 15.47
CA TRP A 10 16.96 25.80 14.11
C TRP A 10 15.64 26.53 13.89
N ILE A 11 14.52 25.99 14.40
CA ILE A 11 13.18 26.60 14.27
C ILE A 11 13.16 27.99 14.92
N TYR A 12 13.81 28.15 16.07
CA TYR A 12 13.85 29.40 16.84
C TYR A 12 15.08 30.29 16.55
N ALA A 13 15.94 29.95 15.58
CA ALA A 13 17.13 30.75 15.27
C ALA A 13 16.84 31.95 14.35
N ASP A 14 17.61 33.02 14.52
CA ASP A 14 17.75 34.12 13.55
C ASP A 14 18.11 33.57 12.14
N LYS A 15 17.58 34.23 11.10
CA LYS A 15 17.87 34.01 9.68
C LYS A 15 19.37 33.75 9.39
N ARG A 16 20.29 34.53 9.96
CA ARG A 16 21.76 34.33 9.77
C ARG A 16 22.26 33.00 10.36
N ARG A 17 21.72 32.58 11.50
CA ARG A 17 22.05 31.29 12.12
C ARG A 17 21.44 30.12 11.34
N ARG A 18 20.20 30.28 10.84
CA ARG A 18 19.51 29.28 10.02
C ARG A 18 20.29 28.93 8.75
N GLU A 19 20.87 29.93 8.06
CA GLU A 19 21.69 29.73 6.86
C GLU A 19 22.98 28.96 7.16
N ARG A 20 23.64 29.25 8.29
CA ARG A 20 24.84 28.53 8.71
C ARG A 20 24.54 27.07 9.03
N TRP A 21 23.41 26.80 9.69
CA TRP A 21 23.01 25.47 10.12
C TRP A 21 22.43 24.61 9.00
N ALA A 22 21.83 25.24 7.97
CA ALA A 22 21.35 24.56 6.76
C ALA A 22 22.46 23.79 6.03
N ARG A 23 23.73 24.21 6.17
CA ARG A 23 24.90 23.48 5.65
C ARG A 23 25.21 22.19 6.42
N CYS A 24 24.87 22.15 7.70
CA CYS A 24 25.14 21.04 8.61
C CYS A 24 23.95 20.06 8.71
N LEU A 25 22.75 20.48 8.31
CA LEU A 25 21.61 19.59 8.22
C LEU A 25 21.77 18.65 7.02
N PRO A 26 21.52 17.35 7.19
CA PRO A 26 21.51 16.42 6.06
C PRO A 26 20.53 16.93 5.01
N ARG A 27 21.03 17.24 3.81
CA ARG A 27 20.19 17.67 2.68
C ARG A 27 19.06 16.67 2.46
N GLY A 28 17.89 17.22 2.16
CA GLY A 28 16.57 16.61 2.29
C GLY A 28 16.43 15.16 1.83
N HIS A 29 15.42 14.50 2.42
CA HIS A 29 14.85 13.21 2.02
C HIS A 29 15.23 12.81 0.60
N ARG A 30 15.99 11.70 0.44
CA ARG A 30 16.24 11.09 -0.87
C ARG A 30 14.89 11.01 -1.59
N ARG A 31 14.70 11.77 -2.67
CA ARG A 31 13.58 11.55 -3.59
C ARG A 31 13.70 10.09 -4.04
N ARG A 32 12.72 9.26 -3.69
CA ARG A 32 12.66 7.87 -4.13
C ARG A 32 12.77 7.89 -5.66
N ARG A 33 13.78 7.22 -6.22
CA ARG A 33 13.92 7.08 -7.68
C ARG A 33 12.58 6.55 -8.21
N LYS A 34 12.01 7.19 -9.23
CA LYS A 34 10.81 6.72 -9.94
C LYS A 34 11.13 5.33 -10.49
N ARG A 35 10.73 4.26 -9.81
CA ARG A 35 10.74 2.93 -10.41
C ARG A 35 9.72 2.94 -11.55
N LEU A 36 10.04 2.33 -12.69
CA LEU A 36 9.03 2.03 -13.72
C LEU A 36 7.83 1.41 -13.00
N GLY A 37 6.64 1.97 -13.24
CA GLY A 37 5.41 1.52 -12.58
C GLY A 37 5.28 0.00 -12.63
N ARG A 38 4.66 -0.59 -11.60
CA ARG A 38 4.52 -2.05 -11.50
C ARG A 38 3.89 -2.58 -12.79
N LYS A 39 4.38 -3.73 -13.27
CA LYS A 39 3.65 -4.47 -14.32
C LYS A 39 2.28 -4.79 -13.76
N VAL A 40 1.23 -4.55 -14.55
CA VAL A 40 -0.09 -5.07 -14.21
C VAL A 40 0.05 -6.58 -14.20
N SER A 41 -0.02 -7.17 -13.01
CA SER A 41 -0.17 -8.62 -12.90
C SER A 41 -1.49 -8.96 -13.57
N ARG A 42 -1.51 -9.98 -14.45
CA ARG A 42 -2.77 -10.55 -14.94
C ARG A 42 -3.49 -11.15 -13.74
N PHE A 43 -4.33 -10.37 -13.08
CA PHE A 43 -5.24 -10.90 -12.09
C PHE A 43 -6.21 -11.82 -12.84
N ALA A 44 -6.23 -13.10 -12.50
CA ALA A 44 -7.21 -14.05 -13.00
C ALA A 44 -8.57 -13.84 -12.31
N LEU A 45 -9.05 -12.59 -12.28
CA LEU A 45 -10.40 -12.26 -11.83
C LEU A 45 -11.37 -12.51 -13.01
N PRO A 46 -12.55 -13.10 -12.80
CA PRO A 46 -13.59 -13.15 -13.82
C PRO A 46 -13.98 -11.75 -14.30
N GLU A 47 -14.48 -11.64 -15.52
CA GLU A 47 -14.81 -10.35 -16.14
C GLU A 47 -15.80 -9.52 -15.30
N GLY A 48 -16.85 -10.15 -14.76
CA GLY A 48 -17.83 -9.49 -13.89
C GLY A 48 -17.27 -8.89 -12.61
N ALA A 49 -16.10 -9.35 -12.14
CA ALA A 49 -15.44 -8.82 -10.94
C ALA A 49 -14.48 -7.64 -11.24
N ARG A 50 -14.22 -7.31 -12.52
CA ARG A 50 -13.24 -6.29 -12.93
C ARG A 50 -13.86 -4.89 -13.05
N ILE A 51 -14.47 -4.40 -11.98
CA ILE A 51 -15.22 -3.13 -12.02
C ILE A 51 -14.29 -1.92 -11.88
N SER A 52 -13.58 -1.83 -10.74
CA SER A 52 -12.69 -0.70 -10.48
C SER A 52 -11.60 -1.03 -9.46
N VAL A 53 -10.56 -0.20 -9.43
CA VAL A 53 -9.48 -0.26 -8.44
C VAL A 53 -9.09 1.12 -7.96
N THR A 54 -8.84 1.26 -6.66
CA THR A 54 -8.40 2.51 -6.04
C THR A 54 -6.93 2.43 -5.62
N HIS A 55 -6.11 3.38 -6.08
CA HIS A 55 -4.69 3.49 -5.74
C HIS A 55 -4.40 4.65 -4.79
N ASP A 56 -3.24 4.62 -4.14
CA ASP A 56 -2.67 5.84 -3.56
C ASP A 56 -1.89 6.63 -4.63
N ASN A 57 -1.49 7.84 -4.27
CA ASN A 57 -0.67 8.71 -5.12
C ASN A 57 0.81 8.28 -5.20
N GLY A 58 1.11 7.00 -4.97
CA GLY A 58 2.42 6.41 -5.12
C GLY A 58 2.87 6.40 -6.57
N THR A 59 4.12 6.79 -6.81
CA THR A 59 4.72 6.82 -8.16
C THR A 59 4.75 5.46 -8.88
N GLU A 60 4.59 4.37 -8.12
CA GLU A 60 4.49 3.00 -8.63
C GLU A 60 3.22 2.74 -9.47
N PHE A 61 2.19 3.56 -9.32
CA PHE A 61 0.93 3.50 -10.07
C PHE A 61 0.89 4.46 -11.27
N ALA A 62 2.03 5.02 -11.68
CA ALA A 62 2.10 5.92 -12.84
C ALA A 62 1.64 5.27 -14.17
N ARG A 63 1.59 3.93 -14.24
CA ARG A 63 1.13 3.16 -15.42
C ARG A 63 -0.30 2.62 -15.27
N HIS A 64 -1.11 3.20 -14.39
CA HIS A 64 -2.48 2.77 -14.12
C HIS A 64 -3.39 2.75 -15.35
N THR A 65 -3.12 3.57 -16.39
CA THR A 65 -3.89 3.55 -17.64
C THR A 65 -3.97 2.16 -18.28
N ARG A 66 -2.95 1.30 -18.06
CA ARG A 66 -2.96 -0.09 -18.54
C ARG A 66 -4.05 -0.95 -17.90
N LEU A 67 -4.52 -0.61 -16.71
CA LEU A 67 -5.63 -1.30 -16.04
C LEU A 67 -6.97 -1.01 -16.73
N ARG A 68 -7.09 0.14 -17.40
CA ARG A 68 -8.23 0.42 -18.27
C ARG A 68 -8.08 -0.33 -19.59
N ASP A 69 -6.90 -0.26 -20.21
CA ASP A 69 -6.71 -0.72 -21.59
C ASP A 69 -6.67 -2.26 -21.72
N GLU A 70 -6.19 -2.98 -20.70
CA GLU A 70 -6.08 -4.46 -20.74
C GLU A 70 -7.30 -5.16 -20.08
N PRO A 71 -7.58 -4.99 -18.78
CA PRO A 71 -8.70 -5.67 -18.12
C PRO A 71 -10.02 -4.87 -18.09
N GLY A 72 -10.10 -3.68 -18.70
CA GLY A 72 -11.33 -2.87 -18.74
C GLY A 72 -11.71 -2.19 -17.42
N MET A 73 -10.78 -2.12 -16.45
CA MET A 73 -11.09 -1.73 -15.07
C MET A 73 -10.90 -0.22 -14.83
N ILE A 74 -11.89 0.42 -14.19
CA ILE A 74 -11.82 1.85 -13.86
C ILE A 74 -10.79 2.08 -12.76
N THR A 75 -9.95 3.11 -12.90
CA THR A 75 -8.96 3.47 -11.87
C THR A 75 -9.37 4.74 -11.13
N TYR A 76 -9.38 4.68 -9.80
CA TYR A 76 -9.54 5.83 -8.91
C TYR A 76 -8.25 6.07 -8.11
N PHE A 77 -8.06 7.31 -7.64
CA PHE A 77 -6.97 7.69 -6.74
C PHE A 77 -7.54 8.29 -5.46
N ALA A 78 -6.98 7.90 -4.32
CA ALA A 78 -7.30 8.53 -3.05
C ALA A 78 -6.82 9.98 -3.04
N ASP A 79 -7.60 10.86 -2.40
CA ASP A 79 -7.27 12.26 -2.23
C ASP A 79 -5.96 12.43 -1.44
N PRO A 80 -5.20 13.51 -1.71
CA PRO A 80 -4.01 13.81 -0.93
C PRO A 80 -4.33 13.89 0.56
N TYR A 81 -3.52 13.21 1.39
CA TYR A 81 -3.67 13.15 2.85
C TYR A 81 -4.96 12.47 3.36
N ALA A 82 -5.72 11.80 2.49
CA ALA A 82 -6.94 11.08 2.85
C ALA A 82 -6.71 9.57 3.07
N SER A 83 -5.89 9.20 4.06
CA SER A 83 -5.61 7.78 4.35
C SER A 83 -6.86 6.96 4.67
N TRP A 84 -7.90 7.59 5.21
CA TRP A 84 -9.17 6.94 5.57
C TRP A 84 -9.92 6.36 4.35
N GLN A 85 -9.74 6.92 3.14
CA GLN A 85 -10.34 6.38 1.92
C GLN A 85 -9.83 4.97 1.57
N ARG A 86 -8.77 4.51 2.23
CA ARG A 86 -8.19 3.17 2.10
C ARG A 86 -8.03 2.46 3.45
N ALA A 87 -8.86 2.81 4.43
CA ALA A 87 -8.79 2.25 5.79
C ALA A 87 -8.81 0.70 5.81
N SER A 88 -9.58 0.06 4.92
CA SER A 88 -9.63 -1.40 4.79
C SER A 88 -8.28 -1.99 4.34
N CYS A 89 -7.63 -1.39 3.34
CA CYS A 89 -6.30 -1.79 2.89
C CYS A 89 -5.25 -1.61 3.99
N GLU A 90 -5.32 -0.50 4.75
CA GLU A 90 -4.41 -0.25 5.85
C GLU A 90 -4.57 -1.27 6.99
N ASN A 91 -5.82 -1.61 7.32
CA ASN A 91 -6.12 -2.66 8.30
C ASN A 91 -5.54 -4.01 7.87
N ARG A 92 -5.73 -4.42 6.61
CA ARG A 92 -5.18 -5.69 6.09
C ARG A 92 -3.65 -5.68 6.04
N ASN A 93 -3.03 -4.58 5.64
CA ASN A 93 -1.58 -4.42 5.72
C ASN A 93 -1.06 -4.50 7.17
N GLY A 94 -1.85 -4.05 8.15
CA GLY A 94 -1.55 -4.19 9.57
C GLY A 94 -1.51 -5.64 10.04
N MET A 95 -2.43 -6.49 9.55
CA MET A 95 -2.45 -7.92 9.86
C MET A 95 -1.22 -8.63 9.29
N ILE A 96 -0.92 -8.43 8.01
CA ILE A 96 0.26 -9.03 7.36
C ILE A 96 1.55 -8.63 8.08
N ARG A 97 1.63 -7.39 8.59
CA ARG A 97 2.80 -6.89 9.32
C ARG A 97 3.05 -7.54 10.67
N ARG A 98 2.10 -8.32 11.20
CA ARG A 98 2.33 -9.13 12.41
C ARG A 98 3.29 -10.30 12.13
N TYR A 99 3.26 -10.82 10.89
CA TYR A 99 4.14 -11.89 10.43
C TYR A 99 5.36 -11.36 9.71
N LEU A 100 5.19 -10.32 8.88
CA LEU A 100 6.25 -9.73 8.05
C LEU A 100 6.52 -8.28 8.47
N PRO A 101 7.43 -8.06 9.44
CA PRO A 101 7.80 -6.72 9.87
C PRO A 101 8.27 -5.84 8.72
N LYS A 102 8.16 -4.51 8.90
CA LYS A 102 8.65 -3.55 7.91
C LYS A 102 10.13 -3.83 7.59
N ARG A 103 10.46 -3.85 6.30
CA ARG A 103 11.81 -4.12 5.76
C ARG A 103 12.27 -5.57 5.86
N CYS A 104 11.37 -6.50 6.21
CA CYS A 104 11.61 -7.92 5.95
C CYS A 104 11.86 -8.14 4.45
N THR A 105 12.93 -8.88 4.12
CA THR A 105 13.24 -9.27 2.75
C THR A 105 12.48 -10.55 2.45
N ILE A 106 11.56 -10.50 1.49
CA ILE A 106 10.83 -11.67 1.03
C ILE A 106 11.67 -12.35 -0.04
N THR A 107 12.06 -13.59 0.21
CA THR A 107 12.86 -14.44 -0.68
C THR A 107 12.02 -15.63 -1.19
N MET A 108 12.49 -16.33 -2.23
CA MET A 108 11.70 -17.39 -2.88
C MET A 108 11.48 -18.63 -1.99
N ASP A 109 12.42 -18.91 -1.08
CA ASP A 109 12.34 -19.95 -0.06
C ASP A 109 11.20 -19.70 0.95
N MET A 110 10.78 -18.44 1.14
CA MET A 110 9.66 -18.08 1.99
C MET A 110 8.30 -18.26 1.31
N ALA A 111 8.23 -18.74 0.06
CA ALA A 111 6.97 -18.84 -0.68
C ALA A 111 5.88 -19.61 0.09
N ARG A 112 6.28 -20.71 0.78
CA ARG A 112 5.36 -21.50 1.61
C ARG A 112 4.87 -20.71 2.83
N GLU A 113 5.76 -20.05 3.55
CA GLU A 113 5.41 -19.23 4.74
C GLU A 113 4.50 -18.06 4.35
N VAL A 114 4.80 -17.40 3.22
CA VAL A 114 3.95 -16.33 2.69
C VAL A 114 2.56 -16.86 2.33
N GLN A 115 2.48 -18.06 1.75
CA GLN A 115 1.20 -18.69 1.44
C GLN A 115 0.41 -19.02 2.72
N GLU A 116 1.06 -19.56 3.75
CA GLU A 116 0.43 -19.84 5.05
C GLU A 116 -0.15 -18.56 5.70
N ILE A 117 0.57 -17.43 5.61
CA ILE A 117 0.09 -16.13 6.08
C ILE A 117 -1.14 -15.66 5.29
N VAL A 118 -1.14 -15.84 3.98
CA VAL A 118 -2.27 -15.50 3.11
C VAL A 118 -3.47 -16.37 3.45
N ASP A 119 -3.28 -17.69 3.54
CA ASP A 119 -4.34 -18.65 3.86
C ASP A 119 -4.96 -18.36 5.23
N GLU A 120 -4.15 -18.07 6.25
CA GLU A 120 -4.66 -17.68 7.56
C GLU A 120 -5.47 -16.37 7.46
N THR A 121 -4.95 -15.38 6.72
CA THR A 121 -5.58 -14.07 6.60
C THR A 121 -6.91 -14.10 5.82
N ASP A 122 -7.03 -15.00 4.85
CA ASP A 122 -8.22 -15.17 4.01
C ASP A 122 -9.25 -16.12 4.61
N ASN A 123 -8.83 -17.05 5.47
CA ASN A 123 -9.72 -17.93 6.23
C ASN A 123 -10.06 -17.40 7.63
N ARG A 124 -9.65 -16.17 7.97
CA ARG A 124 -9.96 -15.57 9.27
C ARG A 124 -11.39 -15.00 9.28
N PRO A 125 -12.27 -15.44 10.20
CA PRO A 125 -13.61 -14.87 10.38
C PRO A 125 -13.58 -13.36 10.62
N MET A 126 -14.40 -12.60 9.90
CA MET A 126 -14.51 -11.15 10.06
C MET A 126 -15.91 -10.75 10.52
N ARG A 127 -16.00 -9.99 11.62
CA ARG A 127 -17.27 -9.49 12.17
C ARG A 127 -18.07 -8.68 11.14
N VAL A 128 -17.40 -7.89 10.29
CA VAL A 128 -18.04 -7.08 9.24
C VAL A 128 -18.72 -7.95 8.16
N LEU A 129 -18.29 -9.20 8.01
CA LEU A 129 -18.89 -10.18 7.10
C LEU A 129 -19.84 -11.15 7.82
N GLY A 130 -20.36 -10.78 8.99
CA GLY A 130 -21.22 -11.67 9.78
C GLY A 130 -20.49 -12.92 10.27
N TYR A 131 -19.20 -12.79 10.61
CA TYR A 131 -18.30 -13.88 11.02
C TYR A 131 -17.95 -14.91 9.93
N ARG A 132 -18.28 -14.61 8.67
CA ARG A 132 -17.75 -15.35 7.52
C ARG A 132 -16.29 -15.00 7.26
N THR A 133 -15.59 -15.89 6.55
CA THR A 133 -14.23 -15.63 6.10
C THR A 133 -14.22 -14.78 4.83
N PRO A 134 -13.17 -13.98 4.59
CA PRO A 134 -12.98 -13.30 3.31
C PRO A 134 -13.07 -14.24 2.11
N ALA A 135 -12.50 -15.44 2.22
CA ALA A 135 -12.52 -16.45 1.17
C ALA A 135 -13.96 -16.89 0.84
N GLU A 136 -14.77 -17.21 1.85
CA GLU A 136 -16.18 -17.58 1.68
C GLU A 136 -16.99 -16.45 1.04
N ALA A 137 -16.86 -15.23 1.56
CA ALA A 137 -17.60 -14.08 1.03
C ALA A 137 -17.18 -13.76 -0.41
N PHE A 138 -15.90 -13.95 -0.74
CA PHE A 138 -15.40 -13.76 -2.11
C PHE A 138 -15.98 -14.80 -3.08
N ILE A 139 -16.04 -16.07 -2.68
CA ILE A 139 -16.61 -17.15 -3.49
C ILE A 139 -18.10 -16.89 -3.77
N ASP A 140 -18.87 -16.52 -2.74
CA ASP A 140 -20.29 -16.20 -2.92
C ASP A 140 -20.48 -15.05 -3.91
N GLU A 141 -19.73 -13.96 -3.76
CA GLU A 141 -19.82 -12.80 -4.66
C GLU A 141 -19.45 -13.21 -6.09
N LEU A 142 -18.43 -14.06 -6.26
CA LEU A 142 -18.03 -14.58 -7.56
C LEU A 142 -19.16 -15.34 -8.25
N LEU A 143 -19.87 -16.19 -7.49
CA LEU A 143 -21.01 -16.96 -8.00
C LEU A 143 -22.17 -16.03 -8.41
N HIS A 144 -22.43 -14.97 -7.64
CA HIS A 144 -23.45 -13.97 -7.99
C HIS A 144 -23.09 -13.19 -9.27
N LEU A 145 -21.81 -12.92 -9.51
CA LEU A 145 -21.33 -12.22 -10.70
C LEU A 145 -21.24 -13.12 -11.96
N GLN A 146 -21.43 -14.43 -11.81
CA GLN A 146 -21.44 -15.42 -12.89
C GLN A 146 -22.85 -15.91 -13.26
N ALA A 147 -23.87 -15.54 -12.49
CA ALA A 147 -25.28 -15.81 -12.74
C ALA A 147 -25.92 -14.73 -13.61
#